data_AF-A0A159ZBE6-F1
#
_entry.id   AF-A0A159ZBE6-F1
#
_cell.length_a   1.000
_cell.length_b   1.000
_cell.length_c   1.000
_cell.angle_alpha   90.00
_cell.angle_beta   90.00
_cell.angle_gamma   90.00
#
_symmetry.space_group_name_H-M   'P 1'
#
loop_
_entity.id
_entity.type
_entity.pdbx_description
1 polymer ?
#
loop_
_entity_poly.entity_id
_entity_poly.type
_entity_poly.pdbx_seq_one_letter_code
_entity_poly.pdbx_strand_id
1 'polypeptide(L)' 'MIPLGRVGTPEEAAGAVYLFCTPESNFISGQHIICGGGFTI' A
#
# COMPACT_ATOMS: atom_id res chain seq x y z
N MET A 1 -1.23 1.48 -17.03
CA MET A 1 -1.91 2.76 -16.69
C MET A 1 -1.80 2.97 -15.19
N ILE A 2 -1.53 4.18 -14.71
CA ILE A 2 -1.54 4.47 -13.27
C ILE A 2 -2.71 5.41 -12.97
N PRO A 3 -3.81 4.95 -12.35
CA PRO A 3 -4.98 5.78 -12.07
C PRO A 3 -4.69 7.03 -11.24
N LEU A 4 -3.71 6.98 -10.34
CA LEU A 4 -3.24 8.13 -9.57
C LEU A 4 -2.51 9.19 -10.43
N GLY A 5 -2.26 8.92 -11.71
CA GLY A 5 -1.71 9.90 -12.65
C GLY A 5 -0.20 10.15 -12.53
N ARG A 6 0.50 9.46 -11.63
CA ARG A 6 1.97 9.58 -11.47
C ARG A 6 2.61 8.27 -11.03
N VAL A 7 3.91 8.16 -11.22
CA VAL A 7 4.71 7.07 -10.64
C VAL A 7 4.77 7.20 -9.11
N GLY A 8 4.79 6.05 -8.44
CA GLY A 8 5.02 5.97 -7.00
C GLY A 8 6.50 6.09 -6.66
N THR A 9 6.78 6.37 -5.39
CA THR A 9 8.13 6.43 -4.81
C THR A 9 8.41 5.24 -3.89
N PRO A 10 9.68 4.89 -3.64
CA PRO A 10 10.03 3.86 -2.67
C PRO A 10 9.45 4.12 -1.27
N GLU A 11 9.39 5.38 -0.85
CA GLU A 11 8.87 5.80 0.46
C GLU A 11 7.38 5.49 0.60
N GLU A 12 6.61 5.63 -0.48
CA GLU A 12 5.18 5.28 -0.50
C GLU A 12 4.97 3.77 -0.35
N ALA A 13 5.82 2.96 -1.00
CA ALA A 13 5.80 1.50 -0.82
C ALA A 13 6.19 1.11 0.61
N ALA A 14 7.19 1.75 1.20
CA ALA A 14 7.58 1.54 2.59
C ALA A 14 6.45 1.93 3.56
N GLY A 15 5.68 2.98 3.26
CA GLY A 15 4.50 3.37 4.02
C GLY A 15 3.44 2.27 4.11
N ALA A 16 3.21 1.53 3.01
CA ALA A 16 2.29 0.39 3.01
C ALA A 16 2.78 -0.78 3.89
N VAL A 17 4.09 -0.99 3.97
CA VAL A 17 4.69 -1.98 4.90
C VAL A 17 4.57 -1.49 6.34
N TYR A 18 4.92 -0.23 6.58
CA TYR A 18 4.85 0.40 7.90
C TYR A 18 3.44 0.31 8.50
N LEU A 19 2.39 0.44 7.69
CA LEU A 19 1.00 0.27 8.13
C LEU A 19 0.81 -1.02 8.94
N PHE A 20 1.38 -2.14 8.50
CA PHE A 20 1.28 -3.42 9.22
C PHE A 20 2.04 -3.49 10.54
N CYS A 21 2.93 -2.53 10.79
CA CYS A 21 3.63 -2.38 12.05
C CYS A 21 2.89 -1.44 13.03
N THR A 22 1.81 -0.78 12.59
CA THR A 22 1.06 0.16 13.43
C THR A 22 0.01 -0.56 14.29
N PRO A 23 -0.32 -0.06 15.49
CA PRO A 23 -1.40 -0.61 16.31
C PRO A 23 -2.77 -0.60 15.62
N GLU A 24 -3.01 0.35 14.73
CA GLU A 24 -4.26 0.54 14.00
C GLU A 24 -4.56 -0.62 13.02
N SER A 25 -3.55 -1.38 12.60
CA SER A 25 -3.73 -2.54 11.71
C SER A 25 -3.95 -3.87 12.44
N ASN A 26 -4.22 -3.86 13.75
CA ASN A 26 -4.26 -5.05 14.61
C ASN A 26 -5.32 -6.13 14.26
N PHE A 27 -6.22 -5.85 13.32
CA PHE A 27 -7.21 -6.81 12.82
C PHE A 27 -7.13 -7.06 11.30
N ILE A 28 -6.08 -6.56 10.64
CA ILE A 28 -5.82 -6.83 9.22
C ILE A 28 -4.87 -8.03 9.15
N SER A 29 -5.43 -9.22 8.92
CA SER A 29 -4.67 -10.48 8.82
C SER A 29 -5.05 -11.28 7.59
N GLY A 30 -4.07 -11.92 6.97
CA GLY A 30 -4.25 -12.75 5.76
C GLY A 30 -4.67 -11.97 4.51
N GLN A 31 -4.51 -10.64 4.50
CA GLN A 31 -4.90 -9.77 3.39
C GLN A 31 -3.70 -9.33 2.55
N HIS A 32 -3.95 -9.08 1.26
CA HIS A 32 -3.00 -8.39 0.39
C HIS A 32 -3.36 -6.90 0.28
N ILE A 33 -2.40 -6.02 0.61
CA ILE A 33 -2.51 -4.58 0.38
C ILE A 33 -1.68 -4.23 -0.85
N ILE A 34 -2.31 -3.56 -1.84
CA ILE A 34 -1.68 -3.20 -3.10
C ILE A 34 -1.30 -1.72 -3.08
N CYS A 35 0.00 -1.42 -2.97
CA CYS A 35 0.54 -0.08 -3.14
C CYS A 35 0.75 0.25 -4.64
N GLY A 36 -0.34 0.28 -5.42
CA GLY A 36 -0.31 0.31 -6.89
C GLY A 36 -0.74 1.63 -7.54
N GLY A 37 -0.99 2.70 -6.77
CA GLY A 37 -1.53 3.95 -7.33
C GLY A 37 -2.88 3.76 -8.03
N GLY A 38 -3.71 2.84 -7.53
CA GLY A 38 -5.02 2.46 -8.09
C GLY A 38 -4.98 1.39 -9.18
N PHE A 39 -3.81 0.90 -9.58
CA PHE A 39 -3.68 -0.21 -10.54
C PHE A 39 -3.72 -1.57 -9.83
N THR A 40 -4.60 -2.47 -10.28
CA THR A 40 -4.74 -3.86 -9.81
C THR A 40 -5.05 -4.75 -11.03
N ILE A 41 -4.49 -5.96 -11.07
CA ILE A 41 -4.79 -7.01 -12.06
C ILE A 41 -5.11 -8.34 -11.37
#